data_AF-A0A1L7CJM0-F1
#
_entry.id   AF-A0A1L7CJM0-F1
#
_cell.length_a   1.000
_cell.length_b   1.000
_cell.length_c   1.000
_cell.angle_alpha   90.00
_cell.angle_beta   90.00
_cell.angle_gamma   90.00
#
_symmetry.space_group_name_H-M   'P 1'
#
loop_
_entity.id
_entity.type
_entity.pdbx_description
1 polymer ?
#
loop_
_entity_poly.entity_id
_entity_poly.type
_entity_poly.pdbx_seq_one_letter_code
_entity_poly.pdbx_strand_id
1 'polypeptide(L)'
;MHRMLVTGGAGFIGANFVRLVRATRPEIAITVLDKLTYAGNRLNLAGLEVKLVVGDVADAELVDSLVSTCDTVVHFAAESHNDNSLRDPSPFIHTNLVGTFSLLEACRSHDVRLHHISTDEVFGDLPLHTPEKFHEDTAYAPSSPYSATKAGSDHLVRAWVRSFGLRATISNCSNNYGPYQHIEKFIPRQITNILTGNTPKLYGTGEQVRDWIHVDDHNRAVLCILESGKLGETYNIGADQPDINNKQVIELICELMGSDGYEHVADRPGHDQRYAMDASKLRRELGWRPEYTDLREGLIHTIEWYREHRQWWEPAKHATEEAYAKQGH
;
A
#
# COMPACT_ATOMS: atom_id res chain seq x y z
N MET A 1 -23.38 -4.04 0.42
CA MET A 1 -22.23 -4.76 -0.17
C MET A 1 -22.37 -6.21 0.26
N HIS A 2 -22.47 -7.14 -0.67
CA HIS A 2 -22.66 -8.58 -0.37
C HIS A 2 -21.62 -9.45 -1.07
N ARG A 3 -21.20 -9.07 -2.28
CA ARG A 3 -20.17 -9.75 -3.05
C ARG A 3 -19.08 -8.76 -3.45
N MET A 4 -17.88 -8.99 -2.95
CA MET A 4 -16.73 -8.10 -3.10
C MET A 4 -15.62 -8.75 -3.92
N LEU A 5 -15.14 -8.04 -4.93
CA LEU A 5 -13.90 -8.36 -5.64
C LEU A 5 -12.76 -7.52 -5.06
N VAL A 6 -11.75 -8.18 -4.49
CA VAL A 6 -10.53 -7.52 -3.99
C VAL A 6 -9.38 -7.86 -4.93
N THR A 7 -8.95 -6.88 -5.71
CA THR A 7 -7.76 -7.09 -6.57
C THR A 7 -6.49 -6.85 -5.75
N GLY A 8 -5.42 -7.61 -5.98
CA GLY A 8 -4.17 -7.46 -5.21
C GLY A 8 -4.29 -7.96 -3.77
N GLY A 9 -5.31 -8.78 -3.50
CA GLY A 9 -5.63 -9.25 -2.15
C GLY A 9 -4.65 -10.30 -1.62
N ALA A 10 -3.68 -10.78 -2.40
CA ALA A 10 -2.60 -11.63 -1.91
C ALA A 10 -1.32 -10.84 -1.60
N GLY A 11 -1.30 -9.52 -1.81
CA GLY A 11 -0.22 -8.62 -1.38
C GLY A 11 -0.34 -8.18 0.08
N PHE A 12 0.49 -7.23 0.51
CA PHE A 12 0.55 -6.75 1.90
C PHE A 12 -0.76 -6.10 2.37
N ILE A 13 -1.09 -4.91 1.86
CA ILE A 13 -2.23 -4.12 2.34
C ILE A 13 -3.54 -4.84 2.00
N GLY A 14 -3.65 -5.36 0.77
CA GLY A 14 -4.83 -6.07 0.30
C GLY A 14 -5.16 -7.32 1.12
N ALA A 15 -4.17 -8.12 1.55
CA ALA A 15 -4.45 -9.28 2.40
C ALA A 15 -4.92 -8.87 3.80
N ASN A 16 -4.34 -7.82 4.38
CA ASN A 16 -4.81 -7.28 5.65
C ASN A 16 -6.25 -6.74 5.53
N PHE A 17 -6.62 -6.14 4.40
CA PHE A 17 -8.01 -5.77 4.12
C PHE A 17 -8.94 -6.98 4.09
N VAL A 18 -8.57 -8.04 3.36
CA VAL A 18 -9.35 -9.27 3.29
C VAL A 18 -9.53 -9.88 4.68
N ARG A 19 -8.47 -9.93 5.49
CA ARG A 19 -8.51 -10.40 6.89
C ARG A 19 -9.47 -9.58 7.73
N LEU A 20 -9.40 -8.25 7.66
CA LEU A 20 -10.30 -7.35 8.37
C LEU A 20 -11.76 -7.58 7.99
N VAL A 21 -12.07 -7.66 6.69
CA VAL A 21 -13.45 -7.87 6.21
C VAL A 21 -13.96 -9.24 6.65
N ARG A 22 -13.16 -10.31 6.56
CA ARG A 22 -13.57 -11.64 7.06
C ARG A 22 -13.84 -11.64 8.57
N ALA A 23 -13.08 -10.87 9.35
CA ALA A 23 -13.25 -10.79 10.80
C ALA A 23 -14.48 -9.95 11.22
N THR A 24 -14.79 -8.89 10.47
CA THR A 24 -15.78 -7.87 10.90
C THR A 24 -17.07 -7.86 10.08
N ARG A 25 -17.06 -8.43 8.88
CA ARG A 25 -18.17 -8.53 7.93
C ARG A 25 -18.21 -9.94 7.30
N PRO A 26 -18.32 -11.02 8.11
CA PRO A 26 -18.26 -12.40 7.61
C PRO A 26 -19.35 -12.75 6.59
N GLU A 27 -20.44 -11.97 6.54
CA GLU A 27 -21.52 -12.08 5.57
C GLU A 27 -21.13 -11.65 4.14
N ILE A 28 -20.04 -10.89 3.96
CA ILE A 28 -19.55 -10.47 2.65
C ILE A 28 -18.75 -11.62 2.02
N ALA A 29 -19.21 -12.09 0.87
CA ALA A 29 -18.48 -13.05 0.06
C ALA A 29 -17.34 -12.33 -0.69
N ILE A 30 -16.11 -12.81 -0.51
CA ILE A 30 -14.90 -12.19 -1.11
C ILE A 30 -14.34 -13.10 -2.19
N THR A 31 -14.15 -12.52 -3.38
CA THR A 31 -13.27 -13.06 -4.42
C THR A 31 -12.02 -12.20 -4.49
N VAL A 32 -10.84 -12.82 -4.40
CA VAL A 32 -9.55 -12.17 -4.61
C VAL A 32 -9.10 -12.41 -6.05
N LEU A 33 -8.78 -11.35 -6.79
CA LEU A 33 -8.07 -11.44 -8.06
C LEU A 33 -6.62 -10.99 -7.84
N ASP A 34 -5.66 -11.89 -8.06
CA ASP A 34 -4.25 -11.58 -7.86
C ASP A 34 -3.39 -12.28 -8.89
N LYS A 35 -2.38 -11.59 -9.43
CA LYS A 35 -1.46 -12.16 -10.42
C LYS A 35 -0.40 -13.05 -9.79
N LEU A 36 -0.26 -13.02 -8.46
CA LEU A 36 0.80 -13.69 -7.71
C LEU A 36 2.18 -13.38 -8.30
N THR A 37 2.45 -12.08 -8.48
CA THR A 37 3.80 -11.60 -8.83
C THR A 37 4.76 -11.90 -7.68
N TYR A 38 6.00 -11.40 -7.76
CA TYR A 38 6.96 -11.54 -6.66
C TYR A 38 6.42 -11.02 -5.31
N ALA A 39 5.49 -10.05 -5.33
CA ALA A 39 4.88 -9.45 -4.14
C ALA A 39 3.60 -10.15 -3.66
N GLY A 40 3.03 -11.07 -4.45
CA GLY A 40 1.81 -11.79 -4.11
C GLY A 40 2.11 -13.14 -3.46
N ASN A 41 1.55 -13.41 -2.28
CA ASN A 41 1.80 -14.65 -1.54
C ASN A 41 0.49 -15.31 -1.09
N ARG A 42 0.26 -16.56 -1.53
CA ARG A 42 -0.93 -17.35 -1.13
C ARG A 42 -1.02 -17.54 0.39
N LEU A 43 0.12 -17.58 1.09
CA LEU A 43 0.15 -17.70 2.55
C LEU A 43 -0.52 -16.51 3.25
N ASN A 44 -0.59 -15.34 2.59
CA ASN A 44 -1.27 -14.17 3.13
C ASN A 44 -2.79 -14.41 3.29
N LEU A 45 -3.36 -15.32 2.51
CA LEU A 45 -4.77 -15.69 2.54
C LEU A 45 -5.04 -17.00 3.30
N ALA A 46 -4.00 -17.62 3.87
CA ALA A 46 -4.15 -18.88 4.60
C ALA A 46 -5.12 -18.74 5.77
N GLY A 47 -6.03 -19.71 5.90
CA GLY A 47 -7.07 -19.74 6.93
C GLY A 47 -8.30 -18.87 6.66
N LEU A 48 -8.38 -18.20 5.51
CA LEU A 48 -9.52 -17.34 5.16
C LEU A 48 -10.47 -18.04 4.20
N GLU A 49 -11.78 -17.92 4.45
CA GLU A 49 -12.84 -18.37 3.55
C GLU A 49 -13.05 -17.36 2.40
N VAL A 50 -12.18 -17.43 1.39
CA VAL A 50 -12.23 -16.57 0.19
C VAL A 50 -11.97 -17.37 -1.07
N LYS A 51 -12.51 -16.91 -2.20
CA LYS A 51 -12.18 -17.47 -3.52
C LYS A 51 -10.98 -16.74 -4.09
N LEU A 52 -9.84 -17.40 -4.24
CA LEU A 52 -8.68 -16.85 -4.96
C LEU A 52 -8.75 -17.22 -6.45
N VAL A 53 -8.76 -16.20 -7.31
CA VAL A 53 -8.61 -16.29 -8.76
C VAL A 53 -7.24 -15.73 -9.12
N VAL A 54 -6.40 -16.56 -9.76
CA VAL A 54 -5.10 -16.13 -10.23
C VAL A 54 -5.22 -15.59 -11.63
N GLY A 55 -4.88 -14.34 -11.83
CA GLY A 55 -5.00 -13.67 -13.12
C GLY A 55 -4.57 -12.21 -13.09
N ASP A 56 -4.58 -11.58 -14.26
CA ASP A 56 -4.14 -10.20 -14.43
C ASP A 56 -5.33 -9.24 -14.40
N VAL A 57 -5.19 -8.08 -13.74
CA VAL A 57 -6.19 -7.01 -13.80
C VAL A 57 -6.26 -6.34 -15.18
N ALA A 58 -5.25 -6.54 -16.03
CA ALA A 58 -5.29 -6.10 -17.42
C ALA A 58 -5.99 -7.11 -18.36
N ASP A 59 -6.31 -8.32 -17.89
CA ASP A 59 -7.10 -9.29 -18.67
C ASP A 59 -8.58 -8.87 -18.66
N ALA A 60 -9.00 -8.19 -19.73
CA ALA A 60 -10.33 -7.59 -19.81
C ALA A 60 -11.45 -8.64 -19.75
N GLU A 61 -11.29 -9.81 -20.36
CA GLU A 61 -12.31 -10.87 -20.35
C GLU A 61 -12.46 -11.46 -18.94
N LEU A 62 -11.33 -11.74 -18.28
CA LEU A 62 -11.33 -12.22 -16.90
C LEU A 62 -11.96 -11.19 -15.97
N VAL A 63 -11.51 -9.93 -16.05
CA VAL A 63 -12.03 -8.85 -15.20
C VAL A 63 -13.52 -8.64 -15.40
N ASP A 64 -14.00 -8.58 -16.64
CA ASP A 64 -15.43 -8.46 -16.95
C ASP A 64 -16.24 -9.60 -16.33
N SER A 65 -15.77 -10.85 -16.50
CA SER A 65 -16.45 -12.02 -15.93
C SER A 65 -16.54 -11.97 -14.41
N LEU A 66 -15.50 -11.50 -13.71
CA LEU A 66 -15.50 -11.41 -12.25
C LEU A 66 -16.36 -10.25 -11.75
N VAL A 67 -16.24 -9.08 -12.39
CA VAL A 67 -17.00 -7.88 -12.02
C VAL A 67 -18.50 -8.08 -12.23
N SER A 68 -18.92 -8.80 -13.27
CA SER A 68 -20.34 -9.14 -13.52
C SER A 68 -21.02 -9.89 -12.36
N THR A 69 -20.23 -10.50 -11.47
CA THR A 69 -20.73 -11.31 -10.35
C THR A 69 -20.63 -10.62 -9.00
N CYS A 70 -20.04 -9.42 -8.90
CA CYS A 70 -19.88 -8.69 -7.64
C CYS A 70 -20.72 -7.40 -7.61
N ASP A 71 -20.84 -6.78 -6.44
CA ASP A 71 -21.48 -5.46 -6.28
C ASP A 71 -20.48 -4.36 -5.87
N THR A 72 -19.27 -4.76 -5.49
CA THR A 72 -18.20 -3.88 -5.03
C THR A 72 -16.83 -4.39 -5.48
N VAL A 73 -15.99 -3.51 -6.01
CA VAL A 73 -14.56 -3.75 -6.29
C VAL A 73 -13.72 -2.89 -5.36
N VAL A 74 -12.72 -3.48 -4.71
CA VAL A 74 -11.67 -2.77 -3.95
C VAL A 74 -10.34 -3.04 -4.60
N HIS A 75 -9.75 -2.00 -5.19
CA HIS A 75 -8.63 -2.13 -6.12
C HIS A 75 -7.28 -1.83 -5.44
N PHE A 76 -6.59 -2.86 -4.92
CA PHE A 76 -5.22 -2.77 -4.39
C PHE A 76 -4.14 -3.19 -5.40
N ALA A 77 -4.48 -3.94 -6.46
CA ALA A 77 -3.48 -4.49 -7.39
C ALA A 77 -2.64 -3.38 -8.04
N ALA A 78 -1.33 -3.42 -7.81
CA ALA A 78 -0.36 -2.51 -8.38
C ALA A 78 1.05 -3.10 -8.28
N GLU A 79 1.93 -2.67 -9.17
CA GLU A 79 3.37 -2.69 -8.90
C GLU A 79 3.68 -1.54 -7.95
N SER A 80 4.37 -1.82 -6.83
CA SER A 80 4.35 -0.95 -5.63
C SER A 80 5.72 -0.48 -5.13
N HIS A 81 6.79 -0.77 -5.85
CA HIS A 81 8.16 -0.52 -5.37
C HIS A 81 8.89 0.49 -6.23
N ASN A 82 9.18 1.66 -5.66
CA ASN A 82 9.88 2.75 -6.34
C ASN A 82 11.20 2.30 -7.00
N ASP A 83 12.04 1.53 -6.29
CA ASP A 83 13.32 1.09 -6.85
C ASP A 83 13.14 0.16 -8.05
N ASN A 84 12.12 -0.70 -8.03
CA ASN A 84 11.80 -1.54 -9.19
C ASN A 84 11.30 -0.69 -10.38
N SER A 85 10.57 0.39 -10.12
CA SER A 85 10.04 1.29 -11.15
C SER A 85 11.12 2.09 -11.88
N LEU A 86 12.19 2.46 -11.18
CA LEU A 86 13.35 3.14 -11.78
C LEU A 86 14.17 2.20 -12.67
N ARG A 87 14.12 0.89 -12.41
CA ARG A 87 14.82 -0.13 -13.19
C ARG A 87 14.04 -0.56 -14.43
N ASP A 88 12.77 -0.92 -14.25
CA ASP A 88 11.87 -1.32 -15.33
C ASP A 88 10.46 -0.77 -15.06
N PRO A 89 10.06 0.33 -15.72
CA PRO A 89 8.74 0.92 -15.54
C PRO A 89 7.62 0.18 -16.29
N SER A 90 7.95 -0.79 -17.16
CA SER A 90 6.97 -1.44 -18.04
C SER A 90 5.85 -2.15 -17.26
N PRO A 91 6.14 -2.94 -16.19
CA PRO A 91 5.12 -3.56 -15.36
C PRO A 91 4.20 -2.55 -14.65
N PHE A 92 4.71 -1.35 -14.34
CA PHE A 92 3.94 -0.28 -13.69
C PHE A 92 2.92 0.31 -14.64
N ILE A 93 3.30 0.59 -15.89
CA ILE A 93 2.36 1.05 -16.92
C ILE A 93 1.26 0.01 -17.15
N HIS A 94 1.63 -1.25 -17.33
CA HIS A 94 0.69 -2.34 -17.58
C HIS A 94 -0.28 -2.52 -16.41
N THR A 95 0.22 -2.73 -15.20
CA THR A 95 -0.64 -3.05 -14.07
C THR A 95 -1.39 -1.83 -13.54
N ASN A 96 -0.70 -0.70 -13.34
CA ASN A 96 -1.27 0.44 -12.63
C ASN A 96 -2.17 1.29 -13.54
N LEU A 97 -1.87 1.41 -14.84
CA LEU A 97 -2.72 2.17 -15.77
C LEU A 97 -3.66 1.26 -16.55
N VAL A 98 -3.14 0.28 -17.30
CA VAL A 98 -3.98 -0.59 -18.15
C VAL A 98 -4.89 -1.46 -17.28
N GLY A 99 -4.38 -2.01 -16.18
CA GLY A 99 -5.18 -2.76 -15.21
C GLY A 99 -6.29 -1.93 -14.56
N THR A 100 -6.01 -0.70 -14.13
CA THR A 100 -7.07 0.19 -13.63
C THR A 100 -8.09 0.52 -14.72
N PHE A 101 -7.66 0.79 -15.95
CA PHE A 101 -8.57 1.03 -17.08
C PHE A 101 -9.52 -0.15 -17.33
N SER A 102 -9.01 -1.39 -17.35
CA SER A 102 -9.83 -2.59 -17.52
C SER A 102 -10.90 -2.73 -16.42
N LEU A 103 -10.53 -2.46 -15.16
CA LEU A 103 -11.47 -2.47 -14.03
C LEU A 103 -12.50 -1.35 -14.14
N LEU A 104 -12.11 -0.16 -14.58
CA LEU A 104 -13.02 0.97 -14.77
C LEU A 104 -14.09 0.67 -15.83
N GLU A 105 -13.70 0.07 -16.95
CA GLU A 105 -14.63 -0.30 -18.02
C GLU A 105 -15.59 -1.42 -17.60
N ALA A 106 -15.09 -2.43 -16.88
CA ALA A 106 -15.94 -3.50 -16.34
C ALA A 106 -16.92 -2.94 -15.28
N CYS A 107 -16.44 -2.12 -14.34
CA CYS A 107 -17.32 -1.53 -13.31
C CYS A 107 -18.37 -0.61 -13.92
N ARG A 108 -18.02 0.15 -14.96
CA ARG A 108 -18.94 0.98 -15.73
C ARG A 108 -20.01 0.13 -16.42
N SER A 109 -19.62 -0.99 -17.03
CA SER A 109 -20.53 -1.84 -17.80
C SER A 109 -21.55 -2.59 -16.92
N HIS A 110 -21.17 -2.92 -15.69
CA HIS A 110 -22.00 -3.69 -14.75
C HIS A 110 -22.61 -2.85 -13.60
N ASP A 111 -22.43 -1.52 -13.60
CA ASP A 111 -22.84 -0.61 -12.51
C ASP A 111 -22.34 -1.04 -11.11
N VAL A 112 -21.07 -1.41 -11.04
CA VAL A 112 -20.42 -1.91 -9.81
C VAL A 112 -19.69 -0.76 -9.10
N ARG A 113 -19.82 -0.70 -7.76
CA ARG A 113 -19.09 0.30 -6.95
C ARG A 113 -17.59 -0.01 -6.99
N LEU A 114 -16.76 1.02 -7.18
CA LEU A 114 -15.31 0.91 -7.12
C LEU A 114 -14.73 1.73 -5.96
N HIS A 115 -13.80 1.16 -5.20
CA HIS A 115 -12.89 1.92 -4.36
C HIS A 115 -11.47 1.75 -4.87
N HIS A 116 -10.84 2.86 -5.24
CA HIS A 116 -9.46 2.90 -5.75
C HIS A 116 -8.50 3.22 -4.61
N ILE A 117 -7.55 2.32 -4.38
CA ILE A 117 -6.49 2.50 -3.38
C ILE A 117 -5.30 3.16 -4.07
N SER A 118 -4.90 4.31 -3.57
CA SER A 118 -3.78 5.09 -4.06
C SER A 118 -2.88 5.54 -2.92
N THR A 119 -1.96 6.46 -3.19
CA THR A 119 -0.84 6.79 -2.30
C THR A 119 -0.69 8.31 -2.18
N ASP A 120 -0.08 8.76 -1.09
CA ASP A 120 0.40 10.12 -0.89
C ASP A 120 1.46 10.57 -1.92
N GLU A 121 2.29 9.64 -2.43
CA GLU A 121 3.34 9.95 -3.42
C GLU A 121 2.83 10.60 -4.72
N VAL A 122 1.52 10.57 -5.00
CA VAL A 122 0.93 11.30 -6.13
C VAL A 122 1.09 12.81 -6.00
N PHE A 123 1.25 13.32 -4.78
CA PHE A 123 1.40 14.73 -4.46
C PHE A 123 2.84 15.24 -4.60
N GLY A 124 3.82 14.34 -4.75
CA GLY A 124 5.24 14.70 -4.85
C GLY A 124 5.88 14.94 -3.50
N ASP A 125 6.78 15.92 -3.41
CA ASP A 125 7.64 16.15 -2.25
C ASP A 125 7.25 17.39 -1.42
N LEU A 126 7.54 17.36 -0.12
CA LEU A 126 7.44 18.52 0.77
C LEU A 126 8.83 18.94 1.28
N PRO A 127 9.05 20.24 1.53
CA PRO A 127 10.28 20.66 2.20
C PRO A 127 10.34 20.16 3.65
N LEU A 128 11.52 19.73 4.08
CA LEU A 128 11.80 19.40 5.47
C LEU A 128 11.56 20.62 6.39
N HIS A 129 11.19 20.34 7.64
CA HIS A 129 11.03 21.37 8.70
C HIS A 129 9.96 22.42 8.40
N THR A 130 8.93 22.06 7.63
CA THR A 130 7.75 22.89 7.38
C THR A 130 6.50 22.29 8.01
N PRO A 131 5.49 23.11 8.36
CA PRO A 131 4.21 22.60 8.85
C PRO A 131 3.30 22.09 7.72
N GLU A 132 3.74 22.15 6.46
CA GLU A 132 2.95 21.78 5.30
C GLU A 132 2.62 20.28 5.32
N LYS A 133 1.40 19.95 4.88
CA LYS A 133 0.89 18.57 4.76
C LYS A 133 0.02 18.47 3.52
N PHE A 134 -0.01 17.29 2.91
CA PHE A 134 -0.89 17.01 1.79
C PHE A 134 -2.35 16.89 2.24
N HIS A 135 -3.21 17.73 1.66
CA HIS A 135 -4.66 17.66 1.75
C HIS A 135 -5.28 17.28 0.38
N GLU A 136 -6.57 16.97 0.30
CA GLU A 136 -7.19 16.43 -0.92
C GLU A 136 -7.15 17.37 -2.14
N ASP A 137 -6.96 18.68 -1.92
CA ASP A 137 -6.82 19.69 -2.99
C ASP A 137 -5.37 19.94 -3.41
N THR A 138 -4.40 19.22 -2.83
CA THR A 138 -2.99 19.33 -3.21
C THR A 138 -2.81 18.94 -4.67
N ALA A 139 -2.03 19.73 -5.40
CA ALA A 139 -1.72 19.43 -6.79
C ALA A 139 -0.93 18.12 -6.91
N TYR A 140 -1.24 17.34 -7.95
CA TYR A 140 -0.48 16.13 -8.25
C TYR A 140 0.87 16.52 -8.86
N ALA A 141 1.97 16.01 -8.32
CA ALA A 141 3.33 16.29 -8.76
C ALA A 141 4.28 15.09 -8.54
N PRO A 142 3.95 13.89 -9.04
CA PRO A 142 4.69 12.67 -8.74
C PRO A 142 6.13 12.68 -9.28
N SER A 143 7.05 12.07 -8.51
CA SER A 143 8.50 12.11 -8.77
C SER A 143 9.08 10.86 -9.46
N SER A 144 8.34 9.75 -9.54
CA SER A 144 8.84 8.46 -10.02
C SER A 144 7.88 7.79 -11.01
N PRO A 145 8.32 6.77 -11.80
CA PRO A 145 7.40 6.00 -12.64
C PRO A 145 6.30 5.31 -11.83
N TYR A 146 6.57 4.87 -10.60
CA TYR A 146 5.55 4.32 -9.70
C TYR A 146 4.49 5.37 -9.36
N SER A 147 4.89 6.50 -8.77
CA SER A 147 3.96 7.53 -8.33
C SER A 147 3.23 8.19 -9.51
N ALA A 148 3.89 8.33 -10.66
CA ALA A 148 3.29 8.85 -11.89
C ALA A 148 2.19 7.92 -12.44
N THR A 149 2.40 6.61 -12.39
CA THR A 149 1.37 5.66 -12.83
C THR A 149 0.19 5.57 -11.85
N LYS A 150 0.43 5.73 -10.53
CA LYS A 150 -0.65 5.88 -9.54
C LYS A 150 -1.42 7.19 -9.69
N ALA A 151 -0.73 8.29 -9.96
CA ALA A 151 -1.37 9.57 -10.30
C ALA A 151 -2.23 9.46 -11.56
N GLY A 152 -1.72 8.80 -12.60
CA GLY A 152 -2.46 8.54 -13.82
C GLY A 152 -3.71 7.67 -13.59
N SER A 153 -3.63 6.65 -12.73
CA SER A 153 -4.79 5.82 -12.39
C SER A 153 -5.87 6.62 -11.63
N ASP A 154 -5.47 7.51 -10.71
CA ASP A 154 -6.40 8.42 -10.03
C ASP A 154 -7.13 9.35 -11.01
N HIS A 155 -6.40 9.90 -12.02
CA HIS A 155 -7.01 10.72 -13.06
C HIS A 155 -8.05 9.95 -13.87
N LEU A 156 -7.76 8.70 -14.24
CA LEU A 156 -8.73 7.84 -14.93
C LEU A 156 -9.99 7.63 -14.08
N VAL A 157 -9.83 7.29 -12.79
CA VAL A 157 -10.98 7.08 -11.89
C VAL A 157 -11.85 8.34 -11.81
N ARG A 158 -11.25 9.51 -11.58
CA ARG A 158 -11.99 10.80 -11.51
C ARG A 158 -12.69 11.11 -12.82
N ALA A 159 -12.04 10.87 -13.96
CA ALA A 159 -12.64 11.08 -15.28
C ALA A 159 -13.83 10.15 -15.54
N TRP A 160 -13.77 8.90 -15.07
CA TRP A 160 -14.86 7.94 -15.21
C TRP A 160 -16.06 8.30 -14.34
N VAL A 161 -15.84 8.78 -13.12
CA VAL A 161 -16.90 9.35 -12.28
C VAL A 161 -17.58 10.51 -13.01
N ARG A 162 -16.80 11.48 -13.49
CA ARG A 162 -17.33 12.70 -14.13
C ARG A 162 -18.06 12.43 -15.44
N SER A 163 -17.48 11.58 -16.29
CA SER A 163 -17.94 11.42 -17.68
C SER A 163 -18.98 10.32 -17.85
N PHE A 164 -18.92 9.30 -16.99
CA PHE A 164 -19.76 8.09 -17.12
C PHE A 164 -20.60 7.81 -15.86
N GLY A 165 -20.52 8.65 -14.82
CA GLY A 165 -21.29 8.46 -13.60
C GLY A 165 -20.85 7.25 -12.76
N LEU A 166 -19.62 6.76 -12.96
CA LEU A 166 -19.12 5.60 -12.22
C LEU A 166 -19.20 5.84 -10.71
N ARG A 167 -19.71 4.85 -9.97
CA ARG A 167 -19.83 4.88 -8.51
C ARG A 167 -18.47 4.58 -7.85
N ALA A 168 -17.54 5.53 -7.93
CA ALA A 168 -16.19 5.35 -7.40
C ALA A 168 -15.86 6.27 -6.22
N THR A 169 -14.88 5.86 -5.41
CA THR A 169 -14.19 6.68 -4.39
C THR A 169 -12.69 6.41 -4.48
N ILE A 170 -11.87 7.36 -4.04
CA ILE A 170 -10.40 7.23 -4.01
C ILE A 170 -9.92 7.41 -2.57
N SER A 171 -8.90 6.65 -2.16
CA SER A 171 -8.10 6.94 -0.98
C SER A 171 -6.63 7.16 -1.34
N ASN A 172 -6.01 8.20 -0.78
CA ASN A 172 -4.57 8.43 -0.85
C ASN A 172 -4.01 8.26 0.57
N CYS A 173 -3.23 7.21 0.78
CA CYS A 173 -2.74 6.82 2.10
C CYS A 173 -1.24 7.04 2.23
N SER A 174 -0.77 7.33 3.45
CA SER A 174 0.65 7.43 3.77
C SER A 174 1.35 6.07 3.86
N ASN A 175 2.63 6.05 4.20
CA ASN A 175 3.42 4.82 4.25
C ASN A 175 2.90 3.82 5.29
N ASN A 176 2.54 2.64 4.81
CA ASN A 176 2.03 1.57 5.65
C ASN A 176 3.16 0.74 6.27
N TYR A 177 2.93 0.21 7.46
CA TYR A 177 3.77 -0.82 8.08
C TYR A 177 2.92 -1.84 8.84
N GLY A 178 3.48 -3.02 9.07
CA GLY A 178 2.83 -4.10 9.82
C GLY A 178 3.05 -5.49 9.22
N PRO A 179 2.31 -6.49 9.72
CA PRO A 179 2.35 -7.88 9.27
C PRO A 179 2.15 -8.07 7.76
N TYR A 180 2.82 -9.06 7.17
CA TYR A 180 2.74 -9.43 5.74
C TYR A 180 3.35 -8.42 4.75
N GLN A 181 4.08 -7.40 5.19
CA GLN A 181 4.80 -6.51 4.28
C GLN A 181 5.98 -7.24 3.62
N HIS A 182 6.13 -7.14 2.30
CA HIS A 182 7.24 -7.77 1.59
C HIS A 182 8.58 -7.24 2.12
N ILE A 183 9.56 -8.13 2.32
CA ILE A 183 10.86 -7.83 2.94
C ILE A 183 11.79 -6.95 2.11
N GLU A 184 11.35 -6.54 0.91
CA GLU A 184 12.06 -5.52 0.14
C GLU A 184 11.84 -4.12 0.73
N LYS A 185 10.72 -3.89 1.43
CA LYS A 185 10.36 -2.57 1.97
C LYS A 185 11.18 -2.23 3.21
N PHE A 186 11.30 -0.95 3.50
CA PHE A 186 12.22 -0.41 4.50
C PHE A 186 12.14 -1.12 5.86
N ILE A 187 11.04 -0.99 6.62
CA ILE A 187 10.91 -1.60 7.96
C ILE A 187 11.19 -3.11 7.97
N PRO A 188 10.52 -3.95 7.15
CA PRO A 188 10.71 -5.40 7.23
C PRO A 188 12.07 -5.87 6.73
N ARG A 189 12.72 -5.14 5.81
CA ARG A 189 14.10 -5.45 5.41
C ARG A 189 15.05 -5.36 6.60
N GLN A 190 14.90 -4.34 7.43
CA GLN A 190 15.77 -4.11 8.59
C GLN A 190 15.54 -5.20 9.65
N ILE A 191 14.28 -5.44 10.01
CA ILE A 191 13.89 -6.46 10.98
C ILE A 191 14.43 -7.83 10.55
N THR A 192 14.18 -8.22 9.30
CA THR A 192 14.61 -9.54 8.81
C THR A 192 16.12 -9.65 8.59
N ASN A 193 16.82 -8.55 8.32
CA ASN A 193 18.29 -8.55 8.34
C ASN A 193 18.82 -8.91 9.72
N ILE A 194 18.32 -8.24 10.78
CA ILE A 194 18.75 -8.53 12.15
C ILE A 194 18.44 -9.99 12.53
N LEU A 195 17.24 -10.49 12.18
CA LEU A 195 16.86 -11.89 12.47
C LEU A 195 17.72 -12.94 11.76
N THR A 196 18.38 -12.58 10.66
CA THR A 196 19.32 -13.46 9.93
C THR A 196 20.79 -13.14 10.20
N GLY A 197 21.10 -12.23 11.13
CA GLY A 197 22.48 -11.83 11.45
C GLY A 197 23.14 -10.93 10.42
N ASN A 198 22.36 -10.29 9.54
CA ASN A 198 22.83 -9.31 8.57
C ASN A 198 22.69 -7.88 9.11
N THR A 199 23.55 -6.97 8.66
CA THR A 199 23.49 -5.54 9.01
C THR A 199 22.30 -4.84 8.32
N PRO A 200 21.46 -4.09 9.05
CA PRO A 200 20.45 -3.19 8.46
C PRO A 200 21.05 -2.15 7.51
N LYS A 201 20.26 -1.68 6.53
CA LYS A 201 20.72 -0.78 5.46
C LYS A 201 19.93 0.53 5.46
N LEU A 202 20.65 1.66 5.54
CA LEU A 202 20.09 3.01 5.50
C LEU A 202 20.51 3.75 4.22
N TYR A 203 19.55 4.29 3.48
CA TYR A 203 19.83 4.99 2.22
C TYR A 203 20.34 6.40 2.50
N GLY A 204 21.48 6.77 1.89
CA GLY A 204 22.06 8.10 2.07
C GLY A 204 22.27 8.45 3.54
N THR A 205 21.91 9.66 3.96
CA THR A 205 21.97 10.11 5.37
C THR A 205 20.80 9.62 6.22
N GLY A 206 19.72 9.13 5.59
CA GLY A 206 18.49 8.75 6.26
C GLY A 206 17.62 9.92 6.73
N GLU A 207 17.84 11.13 6.20
CA GLU A 207 17.11 12.35 6.55
C GLU A 207 15.67 12.38 6.01
N GLN A 208 15.34 11.49 5.07
CA GLN A 208 14.02 11.47 4.45
C GLN A 208 12.95 11.05 5.47
N VAL A 209 11.85 11.80 5.49
CA VAL A 209 10.70 11.66 6.39
C VAL A 209 9.56 10.93 5.69
N ARG A 210 8.93 10.00 6.40
CA ARG A 210 7.73 9.28 5.95
C ARG A 210 6.67 9.36 7.05
N ASP A 211 5.42 9.51 6.66
CA ASP A 211 4.27 9.49 7.58
C ASP A 211 3.77 8.04 7.73
N TRP A 212 4.06 7.43 8.88
CA TRP A 212 3.78 6.01 9.10
C TRP A 212 2.37 5.76 9.64
N ILE A 213 1.67 4.82 9.03
CA ILE A 213 0.37 4.32 9.51
C ILE A 213 0.39 2.80 9.58
N HIS A 214 -0.18 2.22 10.65
CA HIS A 214 -0.31 0.78 10.74
C HIS A 214 -1.31 0.27 9.70
N VAL A 215 -1.02 -0.88 9.09
CA VAL A 215 -1.84 -1.46 8.01
C VAL A 215 -3.29 -1.72 8.41
N ASP A 216 -3.55 -2.00 9.69
CA ASP A 216 -4.91 -2.18 10.21
C ASP A 216 -5.70 -0.86 10.17
N ASP A 217 -5.06 0.27 10.48
CA ASP A 217 -5.71 1.57 10.47
C ASP A 217 -6.05 2.03 9.05
N HIS A 218 -5.15 1.79 8.10
CA HIS A 218 -5.46 1.98 6.68
C HIS A 218 -6.69 1.15 6.29
N ASN A 219 -6.71 -0.14 6.58
CA ASN A 219 -7.82 -0.99 6.15
C ASN A 219 -9.14 -0.67 6.86
N ARG A 220 -9.11 -0.22 8.12
CA ARG A 220 -10.28 0.34 8.82
C ARG A 220 -10.77 1.64 8.15
N ALA A 221 -9.87 2.50 7.69
CA ALA A 221 -10.23 3.70 6.92
C ALA A 221 -10.89 3.34 5.59
N VAL A 222 -10.33 2.39 4.84
CA VAL A 222 -10.90 1.92 3.57
C VAL A 222 -12.30 1.33 3.77
N LEU A 223 -12.49 0.48 4.79
CA LEU A 223 -13.82 -0.05 5.11
C LEU A 223 -14.81 1.06 5.47
N CYS A 224 -14.38 2.07 6.25
CA CYS A 224 -15.20 3.24 6.57
C CYS A 224 -15.60 4.04 5.32
N ILE A 225 -14.68 4.27 4.38
CA ILE A 225 -14.96 4.95 3.10
C ILE A 225 -15.90 4.12 2.22
N LEU A 226 -15.76 2.80 2.20
CA LEU A 226 -16.67 1.92 1.48
C LEU A 226 -18.11 2.00 2.01
N GLU A 227 -18.26 2.04 3.34
CA GLU A 227 -19.57 2.05 4.00
C GLU A 227 -20.25 3.42 3.96
N SER A 228 -19.49 4.51 4.12
CA SER A 228 -20.05 5.85 4.35
C SER A 228 -19.47 6.95 3.46
N GLY A 229 -18.43 6.66 2.67
CA GLY A 229 -17.80 7.64 1.79
C GLY A 229 -18.72 8.07 0.65
N LYS A 230 -18.71 9.38 0.37
CA LYS A 230 -19.50 10.00 -0.70
C LYS A 230 -18.87 9.68 -2.06
N LEU A 231 -19.71 9.25 -3.01
CA LEU A 231 -19.27 8.93 -4.37
C LEU A 231 -18.62 10.14 -5.05
N GLY A 232 -17.55 9.88 -5.79
CA GLY A 232 -16.73 10.88 -6.48
C GLY A 232 -15.70 11.59 -5.60
N GLU A 233 -15.73 11.39 -4.28
CA GLU A 233 -14.77 12.01 -3.37
C GLU A 233 -13.45 11.23 -3.28
N THR A 234 -12.39 11.98 -2.98
CA THR A 234 -11.11 11.48 -2.51
C THR A 234 -11.01 11.69 -0.99
N TYR A 235 -10.37 10.75 -0.28
CA TYR A 235 -10.10 10.83 1.15
C TYR A 235 -8.64 10.53 1.44
N ASN A 236 -7.96 11.47 2.09
CA ASN A 236 -6.62 11.28 2.59
C ASN A 236 -6.62 10.44 3.87
N ILE A 237 -5.71 9.47 3.95
CA ILE A 237 -5.55 8.57 5.10
C ILE A 237 -4.14 8.78 5.67
N GLY A 238 -4.06 9.08 6.96
CA GLY A 238 -2.82 9.29 7.69
C GLY A 238 -3.07 9.23 9.20
N ALA A 239 -2.03 8.88 9.96
CA ALA A 239 -2.15 8.63 11.40
C ALA A 239 -1.81 9.86 12.28
N ASP A 240 -1.43 10.99 11.68
CA ASP A 240 -0.89 12.16 12.39
C ASP A 240 0.36 11.83 13.22
N GLN A 241 1.22 10.94 12.70
CA GLN A 241 2.53 10.72 13.32
C GLN A 241 3.34 12.03 13.26
N PRO A 242 4.16 12.33 14.29
CA PRO A 242 5.16 13.37 14.16
C PRO A 242 6.14 13.00 13.04
N ASP A 243 6.73 14.02 12.41
CA ASP A 243 7.80 13.82 11.44
C ASP A 243 8.88 12.92 12.05
N ILE A 244 9.07 11.75 11.45
CA ILE A 244 10.11 10.80 11.81
C ILE A 244 10.85 10.41 10.54
N ASN A 245 12.18 10.55 10.58
CA ASN A 245 13.02 10.21 9.44
C ASN A 245 13.46 8.74 9.47
N ASN A 246 13.96 8.26 8.33
CA ASN A 246 14.42 6.88 8.18
C ASN A 246 15.51 6.52 9.21
N LYS A 247 16.40 7.45 9.53
CA LYS A 247 17.46 7.25 10.54
C LYS A 247 16.88 6.97 11.94
N GLN A 248 15.89 7.73 12.37
CA GLN A 248 15.22 7.52 13.65
C GLN A 248 14.46 6.19 13.69
N VAL A 249 13.82 5.79 12.59
CA VAL A 249 13.11 4.51 12.50
C VAL A 249 14.09 3.32 12.57
N ILE A 250 15.20 3.35 11.84
CA ILE A 250 16.19 2.25 11.89
C ILE A 250 16.88 2.17 13.25
N GLU A 251 17.18 3.32 13.88
CA GLU A 251 17.71 3.38 15.25
C GLU A 251 16.74 2.76 16.26
N LEU A 252 15.45 3.06 16.14
CA LEU A 252 14.41 2.46 16.96
C LEU A 252 14.30 0.94 16.75
N ILE A 253 14.39 0.47 15.51
CA ILE A 253 14.40 -0.97 15.21
C ILE A 253 15.65 -1.64 15.84
N CYS A 254 16.83 -1.04 15.69
CA CYS A 254 18.06 -1.54 16.29
C CYS A 254 17.97 -1.59 17.82
N GLU A 255 17.41 -0.54 18.45
CA GLU A 255 17.17 -0.48 19.89
C GLU A 255 16.25 -1.62 20.36
N LEU A 256 15.09 -1.78 19.72
CA LEU A 256 14.08 -2.80 20.08
C LEU A 256 14.57 -4.24 19.88
N MET A 257 15.55 -4.44 18.99
CA MET A 257 16.08 -5.76 18.66
C MET A 257 17.48 -6.04 19.24
N GLY A 258 18.10 -5.07 19.91
CA GLY A 258 19.45 -5.20 20.48
C GLY A 258 20.54 -5.36 19.40
N SER A 259 20.44 -4.63 18.29
CA SER A 259 21.43 -4.65 17.20
C SER A 259 22.50 -3.56 17.40
N ASP A 260 23.75 -3.88 17.06
CA ASP A 260 24.92 -2.99 17.23
C ASP A 260 24.97 -1.79 16.26
N GLY A 261 24.07 -1.74 15.26
CA GLY A 261 23.95 -0.58 14.36
C GLY A 261 23.42 -0.94 12.97
N TYR A 262 23.70 -0.06 12.02
CA TYR A 262 23.33 -0.15 10.62
C TYR A 262 24.45 0.42 9.75
N GLU A 263 24.41 0.16 8.44
CA GLU A 263 25.33 0.75 7.48
C GLU A 263 24.61 1.66 6.48
N HIS A 264 25.35 2.66 5.99
CA HIS A 264 24.90 3.54 4.94
C HIS A 264 25.13 2.91 3.57
N VAL A 265 24.11 2.94 2.72
CA VAL A 265 24.16 2.49 1.33
C VAL A 265 23.82 3.63 0.37
N ALA A 266 24.00 3.41 -0.92
CA ALA A 266 23.67 4.40 -1.96
C ALA A 266 22.24 4.93 -1.78
N ASP A 267 22.06 6.23 -2.01
CA ASP A 267 20.75 6.86 -1.96
C ASP A 267 19.95 6.60 -3.25
N ARG A 268 18.62 6.74 -3.17
CA ARG A 268 17.72 6.56 -4.31
C ARG A 268 17.79 7.78 -5.26
N PRO A 269 17.87 7.59 -6.59
CA PRO A 269 17.70 8.68 -7.54
C PRO A 269 16.32 9.34 -7.42
N GLY A 270 16.29 10.67 -7.29
CA GLY A 270 15.02 11.42 -7.17
C GLY A 270 14.26 11.16 -5.87
N HIS A 271 14.96 10.87 -4.78
CA HIS A 271 14.35 10.51 -3.50
C HIS A 271 13.54 11.68 -2.92
N ASP A 272 12.21 11.52 -2.83
CA ASP A 272 11.35 12.47 -2.13
C ASP A 272 11.76 12.56 -0.65
N GLN A 273 11.91 13.79 -0.18
CA GLN A 273 12.45 14.13 1.12
C GLN A 273 11.43 13.97 2.23
N ARG A 274 10.18 14.42 2.04
CA ARG A 274 9.18 14.38 3.11
C ARG A 274 7.78 14.16 2.59
N TYR A 275 7.11 13.19 3.20
CA TYR A 275 5.66 13.03 3.09
C TYR A 275 5.01 13.26 4.45
N ALA A 276 3.90 13.99 4.44
CA ALA A 276 3.07 14.22 5.61
C ALA A 276 1.62 14.43 5.17
N MET A 277 0.69 13.69 5.77
CA MET A 277 -0.71 13.67 5.36
C MET A 277 -1.61 14.45 6.32
N ASP A 278 -2.49 15.30 5.78
CA ASP A 278 -3.65 15.82 6.49
C ASP A 278 -4.87 14.92 6.21
N ALA A 279 -5.30 14.16 7.22
CA ALA A 279 -6.46 13.29 7.15
C ALA A 279 -7.74 13.92 7.75
N SER A 280 -7.78 15.25 7.91
CA SER A 280 -8.87 15.97 8.57
C SER A 280 -10.23 15.76 7.91
N LYS A 281 -10.29 15.64 6.58
CA LYS A 281 -11.56 15.42 5.85
C LYS A 281 -12.19 14.09 6.23
N LEU A 282 -11.43 12.99 6.13
CA LEU A 282 -11.87 11.64 6.52
C LEU A 282 -12.36 11.61 7.97
N ARG A 283 -11.60 12.26 8.86
CA ARG A 283 -11.91 12.36 10.28
C ARG A 283 -13.18 13.16 10.57
N ARG A 284 -13.40 14.27 9.87
CA ARG A 284 -14.54 15.17 10.07
C ARG A 284 -15.81 14.59 9.46
N GLU A 285 -15.73 14.01 8.27
CA GLU A 285 -16.90 13.57 7.51
C GLU A 285 -17.35 12.16 7.87
N LEU A 286 -16.41 11.23 8.09
CA LEU A 286 -16.73 9.82 8.30
C LEU A 286 -16.44 9.34 9.73
N GLY A 287 -15.89 10.20 10.60
CA GLY A 287 -15.64 9.88 12.00
C GLY A 287 -14.49 8.90 12.25
N TRP A 288 -13.79 8.45 11.20
CA TRP A 288 -12.66 7.53 11.34
C TRP A 288 -11.53 8.14 12.19
N ARG A 289 -10.85 7.31 13.00
CA ARG A 289 -9.66 7.66 13.78
C ARG A 289 -8.70 6.45 13.81
N PRO A 290 -7.38 6.67 13.70
CA PRO A 290 -6.39 5.61 13.87
C PRO A 290 -6.38 5.11 15.32
N GLU A 291 -6.15 3.82 15.50
CA GLU A 291 -5.98 3.17 16.81
C GLU A 291 -4.50 2.97 17.14
N TYR A 292 -3.63 2.77 16.13
CA TYR A 292 -2.20 2.56 16.28
C TYR A 292 -1.44 3.88 16.09
N THR A 293 -1.49 4.75 17.10
CA THR A 293 -0.83 6.06 17.07
C THR A 293 0.56 6.07 17.71
N ASP A 294 0.95 5.03 18.45
CA ASP A 294 2.32 4.88 18.97
C ASP A 294 3.14 4.00 18.01
N LEU A 295 4.06 4.62 17.26
CA LEU A 295 4.93 3.92 16.33
C LEU A 295 5.80 2.87 17.02
N ARG A 296 6.26 3.12 18.26
CA ARG A 296 7.11 2.18 19.00
C ARG A 296 6.35 0.92 19.34
N GLU A 297 5.13 1.05 19.85
CA GLU A 297 4.25 -0.09 20.14
C GLU A 297 3.94 -0.89 18.86
N GLY A 298 3.57 -0.20 17.78
CA GLY A 298 3.32 -0.87 16.51
C GLY A 298 4.54 -1.58 15.93
N LEU A 299 5.75 -1.00 16.10
CA LEU A 299 7.00 -1.67 15.68
C LEU A 299 7.29 -2.91 16.53
N ILE A 300 7.01 -2.89 17.84
CA ILE A 300 7.14 -4.08 18.70
C ILE A 300 6.26 -5.21 18.15
N HIS A 301 4.98 -4.94 17.88
CA HIS A 301 4.08 -5.94 17.29
C HIS A 301 4.54 -6.41 15.92
N THR A 302 5.03 -5.50 15.08
CA THR A 302 5.58 -5.84 13.76
C THR A 302 6.80 -6.75 13.87
N ILE A 303 7.75 -6.42 14.77
CA ILE A 303 8.96 -7.22 15.02
C ILE A 303 8.59 -8.62 15.49
N GLU A 304 7.68 -8.73 16.46
CA GLU A 304 7.26 -10.03 16.98
C GLU A 304 6.60 -10.87 15.89
N TRP A 305 5.78 -10.26 15.03
CA TRP A 305 5.18 -10.97 13.90
C TRP A 305 6.25 -11.56 12.97
N TYR A 306 7.28 -10.81 12.57
CA TYR A 306 8.37 -11.35 11.74
C TYR A 306 9.19 -12.42 12.45
N ARG A 307 9.34 -12.34 13.78
CA ARG A 307 10.02 -13.35 14.59
C ARG A 307 9.26 -14.68 14.61
N GLU A 308 7.94 -14.63 14.78
CA GLU A 308 7.08 -15.81 14.84
C GLU A 308 6.83 -16.43 13.45
N HIS A 309 6.90 -15.63 12.39
CA HIS A 309 6.53 -16.04 11.03
C HIS A 309 7.74 -16.19 10.09
N ARG A 310 8.87 -16.73 10.58
CA ARG A 310 10.09 -16.95 9.76
C ARG A 310 9.82 -17.70 8.46
N GLN A 311 9.01 -18.76 8.52
CA GLN A 311 8.66 -19.57 7.34
C GLN A 311 7.99 -18.75 6.22
N TRP A 312 7.36 -17.62 6.56
CA TRP A 312 6.70 -16.75 5.59
C TRP A 312 7.68 -15.92 4.74
N TRP A 313 8.78 -15.44 5.32
CA TRP A 313 9.72 -14.53 4.62
C TRP A 313 11.12 -15.09 4.37
N GLU A 314 11.59 -16.02 5.21
CA GLU A 314 12.96 -16.53 5.15
C GLU A 314 13.33 -17.11 3.76
N PRO A 315 12.43 -17.83 3.05
CA PRO A 315 12.73 -18.30 1.69
C PRO A 315 13.03 -17.19 0.68
N ALA A 316 12.49 -15.99 0.87
CA ALA A 316 12.71 -14.85 -0.02
C ALA A 316 13.96 -14.04 0.34
N LYS A 317 14.57 -14.27 1.52
CA LYS A 317 15.58 -13.37 2.08
C LYS A 317 16.83 -13.28 1.22
N HIS A 318 17.40 -14.43 0.84
CA HIS A 318 18.62 -14.49 0.06
C HIS A 318 18.48 -13.78 -1.29
N ALA A 319 17.43 -14.11 -2.05
CA ALA A 319 17.17 -13.51 -3.35
C ALA A 319 16.92 -11.99 -3.26
N THR A 320 16.26 -11.53 -2.18
CA THR A 320 16.00 -10.09 -1.96
C THR A 320 17.30 -9.32 -1.74
N GLU A 321 18.19 -9.80 -0.87
CA GLU A 321 19.47 -9.10 -0.63
C GLU A 321 20.42 -9.19 -1.83
N GLU A 322 20.45 -10.32 -2.56
CA GLU A 322 21.22 -10.42 -3.81
C GLU A 322 20.74 -9.41 -4.87
N ALA A 323 19.43 -9.17 -4.96
CA ALA A 323 18.88 -8.17 -5.87
C ALA A 323 19.33 -6.75 -5.51
N TYR A 324 19.41 -6.43 -4.21
CA TYR A 324 19.92 -5.16 -3.72
C TYR A 324 21.44 -5.01 -3.89
N ALA A 325 22.20 -6.07 -3.67
CA ALA A 325 23.66 -6.07 -3.87
C ALA A 325 24.04 -5.73 -5.32
N LYS A 326 23.27 -6.24 -6.30
CA LYS A 326 23.45 -5.91 -7.73
C LYS A 326 23.17 -4.44 -8.05
N GLN A 327 22.53 -3.70 -7.14
CA GLN A 327 22.19 -2.29 -7.28
C GLN A 327 23.16 -1.37 -6.52
N GLY A 328 24.17 -1.93 -5.84
CA GLY A 328 25.14 -1.17 -5.06
C GLY A 328 24.73 -0.88 -3.61
N HIS A 329 23.81 -1.69 -3.06
CA HIS A 329 23.45 -1.71 -1.64
C HIS A 329 24.06 -2.91 -0.90
#